data_AF-A0A7Y5HIY3-F1
#
_entry.id   AF-A0A7Y5HIY3-F1
#
_cell.length_a   1.000
_cell.length_b   1.000
_cell.length_c   1.000
_cell.angle_alpha   90.00
_cell.angle_beta   90.00
_cell.angle_gamma   90.00
#
_symmetry.space_group_name_H-M   'P 1'
#
loop_
_entity.id
_entity.type
_entity.pdbx_description
1 polymer ?
#
loop_
_entity_poly.entity_id
_entity_poly.type
_entity_poly.pdbx_seq_one_letter_code
_entity_poly.pdbx_strand_id
1 'polypeptide(L)' 'MSEGNPPVFLTYGWCRVSFVILHSLAARGVEVHVGDASRLAMCRWSRRAASFTRLPGPWGGGEAYAAAV' A
#
# COMPACT_ATOMS: atom_id res chain seq x y z
N MET A 1 1.22 -28.02 2.78
CA MET A 1 0.94 -26.67 2.25
C MET A 1 1.36 -25.68 3.32
N SER A 2 2.43 -24.91 3.10
CA SER A 2 2.66 -23.73 3.94
C SER A 2 1.48 -22.79 3.70
N GLU A 3 0.80 -22.36 4.74
CA GLU A 3 -0.13 -21.24 4.66
C GLU A 3 0.61 -20.09 3.96
N GLY A 4 -0.01 -19.52 2.91
CA GLY A 4 0.57 -18.36 2.24
C GLY A 4 0.69 -17.21 3.22
N ASN A 5 1.73 -16.38 3.08
CA ASN A 5 1.84 -15.17 3.90
C ASN A 5 0.58 -14.31 3.73
N PRO A 6 0.00 -13.78 4.82
CA PRO A 6 -1.19 -12.93 4.72
C PRO A 6 -0.87 -11.69 3.87
N PRO A 7 -1.82 -11.22 3.05
CA PRO A 7 -1.64 -10.00 2.27
C PRO A 7 -1.51 -8.79 3.21
N VAL A 8 -0.75 -7.79 2.76
CA VAL A 8 -0.50 -6.55 3.50
C VAL A 8 -1.12 -5.37 2.77
N PHE A 9 -1.83 -4.52 3.51
CA PHE A 9 -2.26 -3.22 3.03
C PHE A 9 -1.27 -2.13 3.47
N LEU A 10 -0.54 -1.56 2.52
CA LEU A 10 0.48 -0.55 2.75
C LEU A 10 -0.07 0.84 2.42
N THR A 11 -0.23 1.68 3.43
CA THR A 11 -0.65 3.07 3.27
C THR A 11 0.53 3.99 2.99
N TYR A 12 0.26 5.23 2.55
CA TYR A 12 1.27 6.24 2.21
C TYR A 12 2.25 5.78 1.10
N GLY A 13 1.70 5.26 0.00
CA GLY A 13 2.47 4.76 -1.15
C GLY A 13 3.35 5.80 -1.89
N TRP A 14 3.24 7.10 -1.60
CA TRP A 14 4.12 8.10 -2.21
C TRP A 14 5.54 8.15 -1.60
N CYS A 15 5.74 7.64 -0.38
CA CYS A 15 7.03 7.80 0.31
C CYS A 15 8.07 6.72 -0.05
N ARG A 16 9.36 7.10 -0.01
CA ARG A 16 10.49 6.19 -0.30
C ARG A 16 10.54 4.99 0.65
N VAL A 17 10.14 5.18 1.91
CA VAL A 17 10.10 4.10 2.90
C VAL A 17 9.07 3.04 2.52
N SER A 18 7.85 3.45 2.15
CA SER A 18 6.81 2.54 1.65
C SER A 18 7.27 1.77 0.42
N PHE A 19 8.05 2.38 -0.48
CA PHE A 19 8.60 1.68 -1.63
C PHE A 19 9.60 0.58 -1.25
N VAL A 20 10.48 0.85 -0.29
CA VAL A 20 11.41 -0.16 0.24
C VAL A 20 10.65 -1.29 0.95
N ILE A 21 9.62 -0.97 1.73
CA ILE A 21 8.75 -1.94 2.40
C ILE A 21 8.06 -2.84 1.37
N LEU A 22 7.40 -2.25 0.37
CA LEU A 22 6.76 -2.97 -0.74
C LEU A 22 7.73 -3.95 -1.38
N HIS A 23 8.92 -3.48 -1.76
CA HIS A 23 9.91 -4.32 -2.44
C HIS A 23 10.44 -5.45 -1.55
N SER A 24 10.58 -5.21 -0.25
CA SER A 24 11.08 -6.20 0.71
C SER A 24 10.05 -7.29 1.02
N LEU A 25 8.78 -6.91 1.17
CA LEU A 25 7.68 -7.84 1.41
C LEU A 25 7.38 -8.68 0.17
N ALA A 26 7.26 -8.04 -1.01
CA ALA A 26 7.02 -8.74 -2.27
C ALA A 26 8.16 -9.72 -2.62
N ALA A 27 9.42 -9.39 -2.31
CA ALA A 27 10.54 -10.32 -2.49
C ALA A 27 10.46 -11.59 -1.61
N ARG A 28 9.63 -11.58 -0.56
CA ARG A 28 9.35 -12.72 0.33
C ARG A 28 8.01 -13.41 -0.01
N GLY A 29 7.44 -13.10 -1.17
CA GLY A 29 6.16 -13.67 -1.61
C GLY A 29 4.94 -13.14 -0.87
N VAL A 30 5.06 -12.02 -0.15
CA VAL A 30 3.90 -11.36 0.47
C VAL A 30 3.18 -10.54 -0.61
N GLU A 31 1.88 -10.74 -0.77
CA GLU A 31 1.04 -9.89 -1.61
C GLU A 31 0.84 -8.52 -0.93
N VAL A 32 1.12 -7.43 -1.64
CA VAL A 32 1.04 -6.07 -1.07
C VAL A 32 0.11 -5.20 -1.89
N HIS A 33 -0.97 -4.76 -1.26
CA HIS A 33 -1.92 -3.79 -1.80
C HIS A 33 -1.54 -2.39 -1.29
N VAL A 34 -1.64 -1.38 -2.15
CA VAL A 34 -1.15 -0.03 -1.83
C VAL A 34 -2.32 0.96 -1.74
N GLY A 35 -2.36 1.72 -0.65
CA GLY A 35 -3.29 2.83 -0.45
C GLY A 35 -2.59 4.18 -0.42
N ASP A 36 -3.10 5.16 -1.18
CA ASP A 36 -2.63 6.55 -1.09
C ASP A 36 -3.71 7.54 -1.57
N ALA A 37 -3.64 8.78 -1.10
CA ALA A 37 -4.53 9.85 -1.56
C ALA A 37 -4.16 10.38 -2.95
N SER A 38 -2.87 10.36 -3.26
CA SER A 38 -2.31 10.77 -4.54
C SER A 38 -2.46 9.65 -5.58
N ARG A 39 -3.09 9.97 -6.70
CA ARG A 39 -3.08 9.08 -7.89
C ARG A 39 -1.67 8.86 -8.43
N LEU A 40 -0.76 9.75 -8.10
CA LEU A 40 0.62 9.68 -8.53
C LEU A 40 1.47 8.89 -7.51
N ALA A 41 0.92 8.23 -6.49
CA ALA A 41 1.70 7.48 -5.51
C ALA A 41 2.79 6.58 -6.14
N MET A 42 4.04 6.70 -5.69
CA MET A 42 5.18 6.04 -6.31
C MET A 42 5.03 4.52 -6.31
N CYS A 43 4.56 3.94 -5.21
CA CYS A 43 4.29 2.51 -5.10
C CYS A 43 3.25 2.00 -6.11
N ARG A 44 2.32 2.85 -6.58
CA ARG A 44 1.32 2.48 -7.60
C ARG A 44 1.95 2.01 -8.91
N TRP A 45 3.08 2.58 -9.28
CA TRP A 45 3.77 2.25 -10.54
C TRP A 45 4.79 1.14 -10.39
N SER A 46 5.00 0.61 -9.18
CA SER A 46 5.81 -0.57 -9.01
C SER A 46 5.04 -1.80 -9.51
N ARG A 47 5.70 -2.61 -10.35
CA ARG A 47 5.17 -3.92 -10.76
C ARG A 47 5.00 -4.93 -9.61
N ARG A 48 5.48 -4.59 -8.41
CA ARG A 48 5.35 -5.40 -7.19
C ARG A 48 4.11 -5.09 -6.37
N ALA A 49 3.40 -3.99 -6.67
CA ALA A 49 2.12 -3.70 -6.05
C ALA A 49 1.02 -4.57 -6.69
N ALA A 50 0.27 -5.29 -5.86
CA ALA A 50 -0.82 -6.17 -6.31
C ALA A 50 -2.05 -5.37 -6.73
N SER A 51 -2.36 -4.29 -6.02
CA SER A 51 -3.41 -3.34 -6.39
C SER A 51 -3.13 -1.95 -5.83
N PHE A 52 -3.94 -0.98 -6.28
CA PHE A 52 -3.92 0.38 -5.78
C PHE A 52 -5.33 0.86 -5.42
N THR A 53 -5.49 1.35 -4.20
CA THR A 53 -6.72 1.95 -3.68
C THR A 53 -6.48 3.44 -3.45
N ARG A 54 -7.33 4.28 -4.04
CA ARG A 54 -7.29 5.72 -3.76
C ARG A 54 -7.98 5.99 -2.43
N LEU A 55 -7.24 6.51 -1.47
CA LEU A 55 -7.73 6.82 -0.13
C LEU A 55 -8.13 8.30 0.00
N PRO A 56 -9.00 8.65 0.96
CA PRO A 56 -9.12 10.03 1.43
C PRO A 56 -7.76 10.56 1.91
N GLY A 57 -7.57 11.88 1.85
CA GLY A 57 -6.40 12.47 2.48
C GLY A 57 -6.48 12.32 4.01
N PRO A 58 -5.38 12.01 4.70
CA PRO A 58 -5.36 11.98 6.17
C PRO A 58 -5.55 13.38 6.77
N TRP A 59 -5.31 14.44 5.98
CA TRP A 59 -5.46 15.83 6.37
C TRP A 59 -6.87 16.33 6.08
N GLY A 60 -7.63 16.65 7.13
CA GLY A 60 -9.00 17.19 7.03
C GLY A 60 -10.13 16.16 7.00
N GLY A 61 -9.83 14.85 7.17
CA GLY A 61 -10.82 13.77 7.10
C GLY A 61 -10.37 12.46 7.78
N GLY A 62 -9.78 12.55 8.98
CA GLY A 62 -9.19 11.39 9.67
C GLY A 62 -10.15 10.20 9.88
N GLU A 63 -11.42 10.44 10.17
CA GLU A 63 -12.44 9.38 10.30
C GLU A 63 -12.72 8.68 8.97
N ALA A 64 -12.85 9.45 7.89
CA ALA A 64 -13.05 8.91 6.54
C ALA A 64 -11.82 8.12 6.08
N TYR A 65 -10.61 8.55 6.45
CA TYR A 65 -9.38 7.79 6.22
C TYR A 65 -9.38 6.49 7.02
N ALA A 66 -9.68 6.54 8.32
CA ALA A 66 -9.69 5.36 9.20
C ALA A 66 -10.74 4.32 8.77
N ALA A 67 -11.91 4.75 8.27
CA ALA A 67 -12.94 3.84 7.76
C ALA A 67 -12.59 3.20 6.40
N ALA A 68 -11.62 3.77 5.68
CA ALA A 68 -11.24 3.33 4.34
C ALA A 68 -10.00 2.41 4.31
N VAL A 69 -9.33 2.21 5.45
CA VAL A 69 -8.09 1.41 5.58
C VAL A 69 -8.31 0.08 6.30
#